data_AF-A0A318QC44-F1
#
_entry.id   AF-A0A318QC44-F1
#
_cell.length_a   1.000
_cell.length_b   1.000
_cell.length_c   1.000
_cell.angle_alpha   90.00
_cell.angle_beta   90.00
_cell.angle_gamma   90.00
#
_symmetry.space_group_name_H-M   'P 1'
#
loop_
_entity.id
_entity.type
_entity.pdbx_description
1 polymer ?
#
loop_
_entity_poly.entity_id
_entity_poly.type
_entity_poly.pdbx_seq_one_letter_code
_entity_poly.pdbx_strand_id
1 'polypeptide(L)' 'MATLTTRRRKALPKSAFGLPGSRRYPMPDRTHAIAAKARATQQVKAGTLSKSSQAKINAKANSIIRRRK' A
#
# COMPACT_ATOMS: atom_id res chain seq x y z
N MET A 1 -9.87 10.37 3.61
CA MET A 1 -8.48 9.87 3.74
C MET A 1 -7.56 11.08 3.72
N ALA A 2 -6.59 11.21 4.63
CA ALA A 2 -5.69 12.36 4.61
C ALA A 2 -4.87 12.38 3.31
N THR A 3 -4.78 13.53 2.65
CA THR A 3 -4.07 13.66 1.38
C THR A 3 -2.56 13.51 1.61
N LEU A 4 -1.95 12.49 1.00
CA LEU A 4 -0.50 12.33 0.98
C LEU A 4 0.10 13.31 -0.04
N THR A 5 0.67 14.42 0.45
CA THR A 5 1.34 15.39 -0.40
C THR A 5 2.55 14.79 -1.10
N THR A 6 2.93 15.34 -2.26
CA THR A 6 4.12 14.91 -3.02
C THR A 6 5.38 14.94 -2.17
N ARG A 7 5.57 15.99 -1.34
CA ARG A 7 6.72 16.11 -0.42
C ARG A 7 6.75 14.95 0.57
N ARG A 8 5.62 14.67 1.24
CA ARG A 8 5.53 13.55 2.19
C ARG A 8 5.77 12.22 1.52
N ARG A 9 5.20 11.98 0.33
CA ARG A 9 5.42 10.75 -0.45
C ARG A 9 6.88 10.54 -0.84
N LYS A 10 7.60 11.61 -1.23
CA LYS A 10 9.02 11.55 -1.59
C LYS A 10 9.89 11.20 -0.38
N ALA A 11 9.56 11.74 0.80
CA ALA A 11 10.25 11.45 2.06
C ALA A 11 10.02 10.03 2.60
N LEU A 12 9.02 9.28 2.09
CA LEU A 12 8.77 7.93 2.56
C LEU A 12 9.90 6.96 2.19
N PRO A 13 10.34 6.10 3.13
CA PRO A 13 11.28 5.03 2.82
C PRO A 13 10.64 3.99 1.91
N LYS A 14 11.45 3.24 1.16
CA LYS A 14 10.96 2.16 0.26
C LYS A 14 10.10 1.14 1.02
N SER A 15 10.40 0.91 2.30
CA SER A 15 9.66 0.00 3.18
C SER A 15 8.21 0.45 3.47
N ALA A 16 7.87 1.72 3.27
CA ALA A 16 6.50 2.24 3.45
C ALA A 16 5.59 1.93 2.25
N PHE A 17 6.12 1.35 1.17
CA PHE A 17 5.37 1.01 -0.04
C PHE A 17 5.04 -0.48 -0.07
N GLY A 18 3.84 -0.82 -0.58
CA GLY A 18 3.42 -2.21 -0.78
C GLY A 18 4.22 -2.92 -1.87
N LEU A 19 4.76 -2.15 -2.81
CA LEU A 19 5.74 -2.61 -3.79
C LEU A 19 6.98 -1.68 -3.72
N PRO A 20 7.98 -2.02 -2.89
CA PRO A 20 9.15 -1.18 -2.65
C PRO A 20 9.97 -0.87 -3.92
N GLY A 21 10.08 -1.84 -4.83
CA GLY A 21 10.86 -1.69 -6.07
C GLY A 21 10.29 -0.63 -7.02
N SER A 22 8.96 -0.50 -7.09
CA SER A 22 8.28 0.49 -7.95
C SER A 22 7.73 1.69 -7.18
N ARG A 23 7.96 1.76 -5.85
CA ARG A 23 7.38 2.78 -4.95
C ARG A 23 5.87 2.97 -5.16
N ARG A 24 5.15 1.87 -5.44
CA ARG A 24 3.69 1.83 -5.60
C ARG A 24 3.02 1.43 -4.29
N TYR A 25 1.77 1.85 -4.11
CA TYR A 25 0.96 1.62 -2.89
C TYR A 25 1.62 2.19 -1.63
N PRO A 26 1.71 3.53 -1.49
CA PRO A 26 2.18 4.15 -0.25
C PRO A 26 1.23 3.79 0.89
N MET A 27 1.79 3.29 1.98
CA MET A 27 1.08 2.93 3.21
C MET A 27 1.77 3.57 4.44
N PRO A 28 1.82 4.91 4.53
CA PRO A 28 2.41 5.61 5.67
C PRO A 28 1.64 5.40 6.98
N ASP A 29 0.33 5.15 6.89
CA ASP A 29 -0.56 4.96 8.03
C ASP A 29 -1.62 3.90 7.75
N ARG A 30 -2.45 3.63 8.77
CA ARG A 30 -3.51 2.62 8.72
C ARG A 30 -4.56 2.90 7.65
N THR A 31 -4.93 4.16 7.42
CA THR A 31 -5.94 4.51 6.41
C THR A 31 -5.43 4.26 5.00
N HIS A 32 -4.17 4.62 4.74
CA HIS A 32 -3.50 4.33 3.48
C HIS A 32 -3.31 2.83 3.26
N ALA A 33 -3.01 2.06 4.32
CA ALA A 33 -2.91 0.61 4.25
C ALA A 33 -4.24 -0.05 3.83
N ILE A 34 -5.36 0.38 4.41
CA ILE A 34 -6.70 -0.11 4.05
C ILE A 34 -7.01 0.24 2.58
N ALA A 35 -6.78 1.48 2.17
CA ALA A 35 -7.00 1.90 0.79
C ALA A 35 -6.11 1.15 -0.22
N ALA A 36 -4.85 0.91 0.13
CA ALA A 36 -3.92 0.14 -0.70
C ALA A 36 -4.40 -1.31 -0.90
N LYS A 37 -4.88 -1.96 0.16
CA LYS A 37 -5.46 -3.32 0.10
C LYS A 37 -6.70 -3.37 -0.79
N ALA A 38 -7.60 -2.40 -0.66
CA ALA A 38 -8.80 -2.30 -1.50
C ALA A 38 -8.42 -2.10 -2.98
N ARG A 39 -7.53 -1.14 -3.27
CA ARG A 39 -7.06 -0.87 -4.64
C ARG A 39 -6.31 -2.05 -5.25
N ALA A 40 -5.50 -2.78 -4.49
CA ALA A 40 -4.83 -3.98 -4.98
C ALA A 40 -5.85 -5.05 -5.40
N THR A 41 -6.90 -5.23 -4.61
CA THR A 41 -7.99 -6.18 -4.93
C THR A 41 -8.74 -5.79 -6.19
N GLN A 42 -9.04 -4.50 -6.36
CA GLN A 42 -9.66 -3.99 -7.59
C GLN A 42 -8.75 -4.22 -8.81
N GLN A 43 -7.44 -3.97 -8.70
CA GLN A 43 -6.52 -4.16 -9.82
C GLN A 43 -6.32 -5.63 -10.23
N VAL A 44 -6.36 -6.57 -9.27
CA VAL A 44 -6.36 -8.01 -9.61
C VAL A 44 -7.64 -8.39 -10.34
N LYS A 45 -8.81 -7.92 -9.87
CA LYS A 45 -10.09 -8.16 -10.55
C LYS A 45 -10.10 -7.58 -11.97
N ALA A 46 -9.46 -6.43 -12.16
CA ALA A 46 -9.30 -5.79 -13.46
C ALA A 46 -8.16 -6.40 -14.33
N GLY A 47 -7.42 -7.41 -13.84
CA GLY A 47 -6.33 -8.05 -14.58
C GLY A 47 -5.04 -7.22 -14.72
N THR A 48 -4.94 -6.07 -14.04
CA THR A 48 -3.78 -5.15 -14.14
C THR A 48 -2.73 -5.36 -13.05
N LEU A 49 -2.97 -6.30 -12.15
CA LEU A 49 -2.07 -6.69 -11.07
C LEU A 49 -2.06 -8.20 -10.90
N SER A 50 -0.89 -8.80 -10.70
CA SER A 50 -0.79 -10.23 -10.39
C SER A 50 -1.29 -10.53 -8.97
N LYS A 51 -1.83 -11.73 -8.74
CA LYS A 51 -2.19 -12.22 -7.40
C LYS A 51 -0.99 -12.22 -6.45
N SER A 52 0.22 -12.49 -6.95
CA SER A 52 1.46 -12.44 -6.16
C SER A 52 1.79 -11.03 -5.67
N SER A 53 1.56 -10.00 -6.49
CA SER A 53 1.75 -8.60 -6.10
C SER A 53 0.69 -8.17 -5.08
N GLN A 54 -0.56 -8.59 -5.27
CA GLN A 54 -1.64 -8.36 -4.30
C GLN A 54 -1.32 -8.97 -2.94
N ALA A 55 -0.80 -10.19 -2.88
CA ALA A 55 -0.41 -10.84 -1.63
C ALA A 55 0.65 -10.04 -0.87
N LYS A 56 1.67 -9.51 -1.57
CA LYS A 56 2.70 -8.65 -0.97
C LYS A 56 2.11 -7.36 -0.39
N ILE A 57 1.24 -6.69 -1.14
CA ILE A 57 0.56 -5.46 -0.68
C ILE A 57 -0.33 -5.76 0.52
N ASN A 58 -1.10 -6.85 0.47
CA ASN A 58 -1.99 -7.27 1.54
C ASN A 58 -1.23 -7.61 2.82
N ALA A 59 -0.10 -8.33 2.72
CA ALA A 59 0.74 -8.67 3.87
C ALA A 59 1.26 -7.41 4.57
N LYS A 60 1.79 -6.45 3.79
CA LYS A 60 2.24 -5.16 4.31
C LYS A 60 1.10 -4.36 4.94
N ALA A 61 -0.03 -4.25 4.25
CA ALA A 61 -1.21 -3.54 4.73
C ALA A 61 -1.72 -4.14 6.04
N ASN A 62 -1.85 -5.46 6.11
CA ASN A 62 -2.29 -6.18 7.30
C ASN A 62 -1.30 -5.97 8.48
N SER A 63 0.00 -5.96 8.23
CA SER A 63 1.01 -5.66 9.26
C SER A 63 0.80 -4.25 9.86
N ILE A 64 0.51 -3.25 9.03
CA ILE A 64 0.24 -1.88 9.47
C ILE A 64 -1.11 -1.78 10.19
N ILE A 65 -2.15 -2.45 9.68
CA ILE A 65 -3.50 -2.44 10.27
C ILE A 65 -3.50 -3.14 11.64
N ARG A 66 -2.74 -4.24 11.78
CA ARG A 66 -2.65 -5.03 13.01
C ARG A 66 -1.76 -4.38 14.07
N ARG A 67 -0.83 -3.50 13.70
CA ARG A 67 -0.13 -2.65 14.66
C ARG A 67 -1.16 -1.70 15.30
N ARG A 68 -1.70 -2.11 16.45
CA ARG A 68 -2.32 -1.18 17.40
C ARG A 68 -1.21 -0.23 17.84
N LYS A 69 -1.43 1.06 17.63
CA LYS A 69 -0.65 2.12 18.27
C LYS A 69 -1.32 2.39 19.61
#